data_AF-U4R2T4-F1
#
_entry.id   AF-U4R2T4-F1
#
_cell.length_a   1.000
_cell.length_b   1.000
_cell.length_c   1.000
_cell.angle_alpha   90.00
_cell.angle_beta   90.00
_cell.angle_gamma   90.00
#
_symmetry.space_group_name_H-M   'P 1'
#
loop_
_entity.id
_entity.type
_entity.pdbx_description
1 polymer ?
#
loop_
_entity_poly.entity_id
_entity_poly.type
_entity_poly.pdbx_seq_one_letter_code
_entity_poly.pdbx_strand_id
1 'polypeptide(L)'
;MDQIQIITNQIIILTLLGLTGFVAGKTGFLPENSHKYISALILKITMPFLIFTTMGNYTFTRETLTNGLYIFIFGVIFIFIAGVIALGQCKVLKIKEKTKNIYIAQSMFGNVIFMAYPLLKAMYGDIGIVYAIFFNIANDAILWTLGIYLFNKHNTKNWKDNLLHLINPNTLAFLGGITMIFLKFQFKIETTYAFKQIWSVFYEAFNGLGHTTIYLSMVFIGLILSGIKITDFNEIVSKLKYFVLSLFKLLIVPFAAMLFFTVTKGVFNSFVVKIVVLQLAMPASTIVSALALQYDSDYNAATEGIFVSTILSIFTLPLIVYLLG
;
A
#
# COMPACT_ATOMS: atom_id res chain seq x y z
N MET A 1 12.65 16.76 19.35
CA MET A 1 13.23 17.17 18.04
C MET A 1 13.59 15.97 17.16
N ASP A 2 13.45 14.72 17.66
CA ASP A 2 13.95 13.53 16.95
C ASP A 2 13.04 12.95 15.86
N GLN A 3 11.71 13.03 15.99
CA GLN A 3 10.80 12.40 15.01
C GLN A 3 10.84 13.07 13.64
N ILE A 4 10.80 14.41 13.57
CA ILE A 4 10.83 15.15 12.30
C ILE A 4 12.13 14.87 11.53
N GLN A 5 13.26 14.79 12.24
CA GLN A 5 14.55 14.46 11.62
C GLN A 5 14.57 13.02 11.10
N ILE A 6 14.04 12.05 11.87
CA ILE A 6 13.89 10.66 11.42
C ILE A 6 13.02 10.59 10.15
N ILE A 7 11.88 11.28 10.14
CA ILE A 7 10.96 11.29 9.00
C ILE A 7 11.60 11.94 7.78
N THR A 8 12.27 13.09 7.96
CA THR A 8 12.93 13.80 6.86
C THR A 8 14.05 12.96 6.27
N ASN A 9 14.90 12.37 7.11
CA ASN A 9 15.95 11.45 6.68
C ASN A 9 15.35 10.26 5.93
N GLN A 10 14.23 9.74 6.40
CA GLN A 10 13.58 8.63 5.72
C GLN A 10 13.02 9.01 4.36
N ILE A 11 12.35 10.16 4.25
CA ILE A 11 11.85 10.66 2.97
C ILE A 11 13.02 10.84 1.99
N ILE A 12 14.16 11.36 2.45
CA ILE A 12 15.37 11.47 1.63
C ILE A 12 15.85 10.09 1.17
N ILE A 13 15.93 9.09 2.07
CA ILE A 13 16.34 7.72 1.72
C ILE A 13 15.39 7.12 0.67
N LEU A 14 14.08 7.21 0.88
CA LEU A 14 13.07 6.72 -0.07
C LEU A 14 13.17 7.44 -1.42
N THR A 15 13.41 8.75 -1.39
CA THR A 15 13.59 9.57 -2.61
C THR A 15 14.85 9.15 -3.36
N LEU A 16 15.97 8.93 -2.68
CA LEU A 16 17.21 8.46 -3.29
C LEU A 16 17.03 7.08 -3.94
N LEU A 17 16.34 6.15 -3.27
CA LEU A 17 16.00 4.84 -3.83
C LEU A 17 15.03 4.94 -5.03
N GLY A 18 14.09 5.88 -5.00
CA GLY A 18 13.26 6.21 -6.16
C GLY A 18 14.08 6.78 -7.31
N LEU A 19 15.03 7.68 -7.01
CA LEU A 19 15.91 8.28 -8.02
C LEU A 19 16.81 7.24 -8.69
N THR A 20 17.32 6.23 -7.97
CA THR A 20 18.11 5.17 -8.60
C THR A 20 17.27 4.39 -9.61
N GLY A 21 16.02 4.05 -9.27
CA GLY A 21 15.08 3.43 -10.21
C GLY A 21 14.74 4.32 -11.40
N PHE A 22 14.56 5.62 -11.15
CA PHE A 22 14.28 6.61 -12.19
C PHE A 22 15.45 6.74 -13.18
N VAL A 23 16.67 6.90 -12.67
CA VAL A 23 17.88 6.99 -13.50
C VAL A 23 18.07 5.70 -14.29
N ALA A 24 17.93 4.53 -13.65
CA ALA A 24 18.08 3.24 -14.31
C ALA A 24 17.09 3.05 -15.48
N GLY A 25 15.84 3.52 -15.32
CA GLY A 25 14.87 3.50 -16.41
C GLY A 25 15.14 4.57 -17.47
N LYS A 26 15.56 5.77 -17.08
CA LYS A 26 15.80 6.89 -18.00
C LYS A 26 17.03 6.69 -18.88
N THR A 27 18.07 6.05 -18.36
CA THR A 27 19.28 5.71 -19.13
C THR A 27 19.10 4.46 -19.99
N GLY A 28 17.98 3.75 -19.85
CA GLY A 28 17.75 2.46 -20.51
C GLY A 28 18.55 1.30 -19.91
N PHE A 29 19.24 1.49 -18.78
CA PHE A 29 19.93 0.40 -18.07
C PHE A 29 18.94 -0.71 -17.66
N LEU A 30 17.76 -0.31 -17.18
CA LEU A 30 16.60 -1.18 -17.08
C LEU A 30 15.72 -0.96 -18.32
N PRO A 31 15.61 -1.94 -19.23
CA PRO A 31 14.83 -1.80 -20.46
C PRO A 31 13.35 -1.50 -20.21
N GLU A 32 12.66 -1.08 -21.27
CA GLU A 32 11.19 -0.98 -21.25
C GLU A 32 10.56 -2.29 -20.78
N ASN A 33 9.46 -2.21 -20.03
CA ASN A 33 8.79 -3.33 -19.36
C ASN A 33 9.50 -3.96 -18.16
N SER A 34 10.72 -3.53 -17.78
CA SER A 34 11.40 -3.98 -16.56
C SER A 34 10.53 -3.89 -15.29
N HIS A 35 9.64 -2.89 -15.23
CA HIS A 35 8.68 -2.70 -14.15
C HIS A 35 7.78 -3.93 -13.92
N LYS A 36 7.41 -4.67 -14.97
CA LYS A 36 6.56 -5.87 -14.86
C LYS A 36 7.27 -6.99 -14.11
N TYR A 37 8.55 -7.22 -14.44
CA TYR A 37 9.36 -8.27 -13.82
C TYR A 37 9.71 -7.92 -12.37
N ILE A 38 10.07 -6.66 -12.11
CA ILE A 38 10.36 -6.21 -10.74
C ILE A 38 9.10 -6.29 -9.87
N SER A 39 7.94 -5.87 -10.38
CA SER A 39 6.67 -6.01 -9.67
C SER A 39 6.34 -7.48 -9.37
N ALA A 40 6.54 -8.37 -10.34
CA ALA A 40 6.32 -9.81 -10.14
C ALA A 40 7.26 -10.40 -9.10
N LEU A 41 8.55 -10.03 -9.12
CA LEU A 41 9.53 -10.43 -8.11
C LEU A 41 9.11 -9.96 -6.71
N ILE A 42 8.63 -8.73 -6.59
CA ILE A 42 8.15 -8.19 -5.32
C ILE A 42 6.92 -8.95 -4.84
N LEU A 43 5.85 -8.96 -5.63
CA LEU A 43 4.54 -9.45 -5.20
C LEU A 43 4.47 -10.98 -5.06
N LYS A 44 5.28 -11.73 -5.81
CA LYS A 44 5.20 -13.21 -5.82
C LYS A 44 6.30 -13.89 -5.02
N ILE A 45 7.42 -13.20 -4.73
CA ILE A 45 8.59 -13.80 -4.09
C ILE A 45 8.95 -13.03 -2.83
N THR A 46 9.47 -11.81 -2.95
CA THR A 46 10.09 -11.14 -1.80
C THR A 46 9.05 -10.73 -0.77
N MET A 47 7.89 -10.22 -1.17
CA MET A 47 6.88 -9.75 -0.25
C MET A 47 6.20 -10.86 0.57
N PRO A 48 5.81 -12.01 -0.02
CA PRO A 48 5.35 -13.15 0.77
C PRO A 48 6.36 -13.57 1.85
N PHE A 49 7.65 -13.60 1.51
CA PHE A 49 8.68 -13.89 2.50
C PHE A 49 8.78 -12.80 3.57
N LEU A 50 8.72 -11.51 3.21
CA LEU A 50 8.69 -10.41 4.19
C LEU A 50 7.54 -10.59 5.18
N ILE A 51 6.32 -10.82 4.68
CA ILE A 51 5.13 -10.99 5.52
C ILE A 51 5.34 -12.18 6.46
N PHE A 52 5.74 -13.33 5.93
CA PHE A 52 5.85 -14.55 6.69
C PHE A 52 7.00 -14.50 7.72
N THR A 53 8.18 -13.99 7.36
CA THR A 53 9.32 -13.89 8.29
C THR A 53 9.09 -12.82 9.35
N THR A 54 8.51 -11.67 9.00
CA THR A 54 8.15 -10.63 9.97
C THR A 54 7.11 -11.15 10.97
N MET A 55 6.03 -11.79 10.51
CA MET A 55 5.03 -12.35 11.41
C MET A 55 5.57 -13.52 12.22
N GLY A 56 6.32 -14.42 11.58
CA GLY A 56 6.86 -15.60 12.23
C GLY A 56 7.94 -15.29 13.26
N ASN A 57 8.64 -14.17 13.15
CA ASN A 57 9.64 -13.74 14.12
C ASN A 57 9.08 -12.80 15.20
N TYR A 58 7.84 -12.32 15.04
CA TYR A 58 7.21 -11.42 16.00
C TYR A 58 6.47 -12.19 17.11
N THR A 59 6.60 -11.73 18.35
CA THR A 59 5.89 -12.29 19.50
C THR A 59 4.55 -11.60 19.68
N PHE A 60 3.46 -12.26 19.25
CA PHE A 60 2.12 -11.69 19.34
C PHE A 60 1.57 -11.75 20.77
N THR A 61 1.01 -10.64 21.22
CA THR A 61 0.20 -10.56 22.42
C THR A 61 -1.28 -10.45 22.04
N ARG A 62 -2.18 -10.63 23.03
CA ARG A 62 -3.61 -10.36 22.84
C ARG A 62 -3.86 -8.91 22.40
N GLU A 63 -3.07 -7.98 22.92
CA GLU A 63 -3.14 -6.57 22.53
C GLU A 63 -2.76 -6.37 21.06
N THR A 64 -1.65 -6.97 20.60
CA THR A 64 -1.24 -6.89 19.18
C THR A 64 -2.35 -7.41 18.25
N LEU A 65 -2.96 -8.54 18.57
CA LEU A 65 -4.05 -9.10 17.76
C LEU A 65 -5.29 -8.22 17.76
N THR A 66 -5.67 -7.68 18.92
CA THR A 66 -6.83 -6.80 19.07
C THR A 66 -6.62 -5.50 18.28
N ASN A 67 -5.44 -4.90 18.40
CA ASN A 67 -5.06 -3.71 17.64
C ASN A 67 -5.00 -3.99 16.14
N GLY A 68 -4.43 -5.12 15.73
CA GLY A 68 -4.41 -5.56 14.33
C GLY A 68 -5.82 -5.73 13.76
N LEU A 69 -6.74 -6.30 14.54
CA LEU A 69 -8.16 -6.41 14.16
C LEU A 69 -8.82 -5.02 14.01
N TYR A 70 -8.56 -4.09 14.92
CA TYR A 70 -9.04 -2.71 14.76
C TYR A 70 -8.49 -2.05 13.50
N ILE A 71 -7.20 -2.24 13.17
CA ILE A 71 -6.62 -1.73 11.93
C ILE A 71 -7.32 -2.33 10.71
N PHE A 72 -7.59 -3.64 10.71
CA PHE A 72 -8.33 -4.29 9.63
C PHE A 72 -9.72 -3.67 9.47
N ILE A 73 -10.48 -3.54 10.57
CA ILE A 73 -11.84 -2.99 10.56
C ILE A 73 -11.84 -1.53 10.08
N PHE A 74 -10.97 -0.69 10.64
CA PHE A 74 -10.89 0.72 10.23
C PHE A 74 -10.34 0.88 8.82
N GLY A 75 -9.41 0.01 8.39
CA GLY A 75 -8.98 -0.06 7.00
C GLY A 75 -10.16 -0.29 6.08
N VAL A 76 -11.01 -1.28 6.37
CA VAL A 76 -12.23 -1.53 5.60
C VAL A 76 -13.14 -0.29 5.58
N ILE A 77 -13.47 0.25 6.76
CA ILE A 77 -14.37 1.40 6.89
C ILE A 77 -13.87 2.61 6.10
N PHE A 78 -12.61 3.01 6.28
CA PHE A 78 -12.09 4.21 5.63
C PHE A 78 -11.83 4.04 4.13
N ILE A 79 -11.51 2.82 3.67
CA ILE A 79 -11.47 2.52 2.23
C ILE A 79 -12.87 2.71 1.61
N PHE A 80 -13.93 2.23 2.26
CA PHE A 80 -15.30 2.47 1.80
C PHE A 80 -15.67 3.96 1.82
N ILE A 81 -15.34 4.68 2.90
CA ILE A 81 -15.56 6.12 3.01
C ILE A 81 -14.83 6.87 1.88
N ALA A 82 -13.58 6.50 1.58
CA ALA A 82 -12.82 7.09 0.47
C ALA A 82 -13.54 6.89 -0.87
N GLY A 83 -14.12 5.72 -1.11
CA GLY A 83 -14.93 5.45 -2.30
C GLY A 83 -16.20 6.31 -2.37
N VAL A 84 -16.90 6.48 -1.25
CA VAL A 84 -18.10 7.33 -1.15
C VAL A 84 -17.76 8.81 -1.39
N ILE A 85 -16.67 9.30 -0.80
CA ILE A 85 -16.18 10.67 -1.02
C ILE A 85 -15.84 10.87 -2.51
N ALA A 86 -15.13 9.92 -3.11
CA ALA A 86 -14.76 9.97 -4.53
C ALA A 86 -15.96 9.94 -5.47
N LEU A 87 -17.02 9.20 -5.13
CA LEU A 87 -18.30 9.20 -5.87
C LEU A 87 -18.91 10.61 -5.91
N GLY A 88 -18.93 11.32 -4.77
CA GLY A 88 -19.41 12.69 -4.68
C GLY A 88 -18.58 13.65 -5.53
N GLN A 89 -17.25 13.57 -5.42
CA GLN A 89 -16.32 14.39 -6.20
C GLN A 89 -16.48 14.18 -7.70
N CYS A 90 -16.59 12.93 -8.15
CA CYS A 90 -16.79 12.61 -9.56
C CYS A 90 -18.11 13.20 -10.10
N LYS A 91 -19.16 13.26 -9.27
CA LYS A 91 -20.45 13.87 -9.64
C LYS A 91 -20.31 15.39 -9.78
N VAL A 92 -19.63 16.06 -8.84
CA VAL A 92 -19.39 17.51 -8.88
C VAL A 92 -18.52 17.91 -10.07
N LEU A 93 -17.46 17.15 -10.35
CA LEU A 93 -16.50 17.42 -11.44
C LEU A 93 -16.95 16.91 -12.82
N LYS A 94 -18.16 16.33 -12.90
CA LYS A 94 -18.76 15.77 -14.13
C LYS A 94 -17.80 14.82 -14.88
N ILE A 95 -17.21 13.87 -14.15
CA ILE A 95 -16.27 12.90 -14.73
C ILE A 95 -17.03 11.83 -15.55
N LYS A 96 -16.49 11.48 -16.72
CA LYS A 96 -16.99 10.39 -17.59
C LYS A 96 -16.93 9.04 -16.87
N GLU A 97 -17.84 8.12 -17.18
CA GLU A 97 -18.04 6.90 -16.39
C GLU A 97 -16.81 5.97 -16.33
N LYS A 98 -16.13 5.71 -17.46
CA LYS A 98 -14.93 4.86 -17.51
C LYS A 98 -13.80 5.40 -16.63
N THR A 99 -13.56 6.71 -16.69
CA THR A 99 -12.56 7.42 -15.87
C THR A 99 -12.99 7.56 -14.39
N LYS A 100 -14.30 7.68 -14.14
CA LYS A 100 -14.87 7.77 -12.78
C LYS A 100 -14.54 6.55 -11.95
N ASN A 101 -14.67 5.34 -12.50
CA ASN A 101 -14.37 4.11 -11.75
C ASN A 101 -12.87 4.03 -11.39
N ILE A 102 -11.99 4.51 -12.26
CA ILE A 102 -10.56 4.62 -11.98
C ILE A 102 -10.30 5.58 -10.82
N TYR A 103 -10.94 6.75 -10.78
CA TYR A 103 -10.76 7.70 -9.68
C TYR A 103 -11.28 7.20 -8.34
N ILE A 104 -12.41 6.50 -8.36
CA ILE A 104 -12.93 5.85 -7.15
C ILE A 104 -11.92 4.82 -6.66
N ALA A 105 -11.44 3.93 -7.54
CA ALA A 105 -10.44 2.94 -7.18
C ALA A 105 -9.12 3.58 -6.68
N GLN A 106 -8.62 4.62 -7.35
CA GLN A 106 -7.42 5.34 -6.91
C GLN A 106 -7.61 6.01 -5.56
N SER A 107 -8.81 6.51 -5.24
CA SER A 107 -9.11 7.11 -3.95
C SER A 107 -9.20 6.07 -2.84
N MET A 108 -9.78 4.91 -3.14
CA MET A 108 -9.93 3.78 -2.21
C MET A 108 -8.60 3.08 -1.90
N PHE A 109 -7.77 2.84 -2.91
CA PHE A 109 -6.60 1.96 -2.78
C PHE A 109 -5.30 2.77 -2.76
N GLY A 110 -4.67 2.79 -1.59
CA GLY A 110 -3.35 3.36 -1.35
C GLY A 110 -2.21 2.47 -1.83
N ASN A 111 -1.02 3.05 -2.03
CA ASN A 111 0.21 2.31 -2.20
C ASN A 111 0.72 1.75 -0.85
N VAL A 112 -0.10 0.89 -0.25
CA VAL A 112 0.03 0.36 1.11
C VAL A 112 1.14 -0.67 1.29
N ILE A 113 1.74 -1.09 0.18
CA ILE A 113 2.85 -2.03 0.12
C ILE A 113 4.10 -1.29 -0.32
N PHE A 114 4.12 -0.79 -1.56
CA PHE A 114 5.36 -0.33 -2.15
C PHE A 114 5.84 0.96 -1.49
N MET A 115 4.94 1.78 -0.94
CA MET A 115 5.31 3.02 -0.24
C MET A 115 5.15 2.94 1.28
N ALA A 116 4.06 2.36 1.79
CA ALA A 116 3.83 2.36 3.23
C ALA A 116 4.79 1.45 4.00
N TYR A 117 5.12 0.25 3.51
CA TYR A 117 5.99 -0.66 4.25
C TYR A 117 7.40 -0.06 4.48
N PRO A 118 8.05 0.54 3.46
CA PRO A 118 9.30 1.26 3.67
C PRO A 118 9.20 2.40 4.69
N LEU A 119 8.13 3.20 4.64
CA LEU A 119 7.91 4.30 5.59
C LEU A 119 7.71 3.77 7.02
N LEU A 120 6.82 2.79 7.20
CA LEU A 120 6.46 2.24 8.49
C LEU A 120 7.60 1.43 9.11
N LYS A 121 8.39 0.71 8.32
CA LYS A 121 9.60 0.02 8.78
C LYS A 121 10.62 1.01 9.33
N ALA A 122 10.79 2.14 8.68
CA ALA A 122 11.75 3.13 9.12
C ALA A 122 11.29 3.91 10.37
N MET A 123 10.00 4.23 10.45
CA MET A 123 9.45 4.96 11.59
C MET A 123 9.31 4.07 12.83
N TYR A 124 8.95 2.80 12.64
CA TYR A 124 8.48 1.94 13.72
C TYR A 124 9.13 0.54 13.74
N GLY A 125 10.08 0.24 12.85
CA GLY A 125 10.68 -1.09 12.78
C GLY A 125 9.70 -2.17 12.30
N ASP A 126 9.97 -3.43 12.66
CA ASP A 126 9.14 -4.57 12.22
C ASP A 126 7.72 -4.55 12.77
N ILE A 127 7.50 -3.95 13.95
CA ILE A 127 6.15 -3.81 14.49
C ILE A 127 5.27 -2.92 13.59
N GLY A 128 5.86 -1.93 12.91
CA GLY A 128 5.17 -1.15 11.88
C GLY A 128 4.69 -2.03 10.73
N ILE A 129 5.54 -2.94 10.25
CA ILE A 129 5.18 -3.90 9.19
C ILE A 129 4.11 -4.88 9.68
N VAL A 130 4.24 -5.44 10.89
CA VAL A 130 3.24 -6.35 11.48
C VAL A 130 1.85 -5.72 11.46
N TYR A 131 1.73 -4.48 11.90
CA TYR A 131 0.45 -3.76 11.92
C TYR A 131 0.00 -3.35 10.52
N ALA A 132 0.92 -2.98 9.63
CA ALA A 132 0.63 -2.67 8.24
C ALA A 132 0.03 -3.85 7.46
N ILE A 133 0.45 -5.09 7.78
CA ILE A 133 -0.06 -6.31 7.15
C ILE A 133 -1.57 -6.46 7.39
N PHE A 134 -2.09 -6.14 8.58
CA PHE A 134 -3.53 -6.16 8.85
C PHE A 134 -4.30 -5.19 7.95
N PHE A 135 -3.77 -3.97 7.76
CA PHE A 135 -4.36 -3.01 6.82
C PHE A 135 -4.29 -3.53 5.38
N ASN A 136 -3.16 -4.11 4.99
CA ASN A 136 -2.97 -4.65 3.64
C ASN A 136 -4.02 -5.72 3.31
N ILE A 137 -4.38 -6.58 4.26
CA ILE A 137 -5.40 -7.61 4.04
C ILE A 137 -6.79 -7.01 3.91
N ALA A 138 -7.11 -5.96 4.68
CA ALA A 138 -8.34 -5.20 4.49
C ALA A 138 -8.38 -4.58 3.09
N ASN A 139 -7.27 -3.98 2.66
CA ASN A 139 -7.11 -3.40 1.32
C ASN A 139 -7.29 -4.47 0.22
N ASP A 140 -6.60 -5.60 0.31
CA ASP A 140 -6.68 -6.68 -0.66
C ASP A 140 -8.08 -7.31 -0.72
N ALA A 141 -8.73 -7.51 0.43
CA ALA A 141 -10.09 -8.04 0.48
C ALA A 141 -11.07 -7.16 -0.32
N ILE A 142 -10.95 -5.83 -0.20
CA ILE A 142 -11.81 -4.89 -0.94
C ILE A 142 -11.35 -4.76 -2.40
N LEU A 143 -10.05 -4.75 -2.66
CA LEU A 143 -9.50 -4.62 -4.02
C LEU A 143 -9.95 -5.77 -4.92
N TRP A 144 -9.83 -7.00 -4.45
CA TRP A 144 -10.17 -8.20 -5.22
C TRP A 144 -11.67 -8.48 -5.29
N THR A 145 -12.49 -7.75 -4.51
CA THR A 145 -13.96 -7.82 -4.58
C THR A 145 -14.53 -6.59 -5.29
N LEU A 146 -14.71 -5.48 -4.56
CA LEU A 146 -15.28 -4.24 -5.06
C LEU A 146 -14.36 -3.55 -6.08
N GLY A 147 -13.03 -3.59 -5.88
CA GLY A 147 -12.09 -3.02 -6.84
C GLY A 147 -12.24 -3.64 -8.22
N ILE A 148 -12.23 -4.97 -8.32
CA ILE A 148 -12.47 -5.70 -9.57
C ILE A 148 -13.84 -5.37 -10.17
N TYR A 149 -14.89 -5.26 -9.36
CA TYR A 149 -16.19 -4.81 -9.84
C TYR A 149 -16.12 -3.42 -10.51
N LEU A 150 -15.38 -2.46 -9.93
CA LEU A 150 -15.19 -1.12 -10.51
C LEU A 150 -14.47 -1.17 -11.86
N PHE A 151 -13.43 -1.99 -12.01
CA PHE A 151 -12.69 -2.12 -13.28
C PHE A 151 -13.46 -2.91 -14.34
N ASN A 152 -14.25 -3.90 -13.92
CA ASN A 152 -14.97 -4.78 -14.82
C ASN A 152 -16.40 -4.31 -15.14
N LYS A 153 -16.89 -3.21 -14.55
CA LYS A 153 -18.26 -2.72 -14.75
C LYS A 153 -18.64 -2.50 -16.23
N HIS A 154 -17.65 -2.20 -17.07
CA HIS A 154 -17.83 -1.96 -18.51
C HIS A 154 -17.50 -3.19 -19.37
N ASN A 155 -17.15 -4.32 -18.76
CA ASN A 155 -16.73 -5.54 -19.45
C ASN A 155 -17.56 -6.75 -18.97
N THR A 156 -17.73 -7.74 -19.85
CA THR A 156 -18.54 -8.96 -19.59
C THR A 156 -17.72 -10.08 -18.95
N LYS A 157 -16.51 -9.81 -18.43
CA LYS A 157 -15.65 -10.86 -17.86
C LYS A 157 -16.27 -11.42 -16.57
N ASN A 158 -16.16 -12.73 -16.36
CA ASN A 158 -16.68 -13.37 -15.16
C ASN A 158 -15.96 -12.86 -13.90
N TRP A 159 -16.74 -12.32 -12.95
CA TRP A 159 -16.21 -11.82 -11.67
C TRP A 159 -15.74 -12.95 -10.73
N LYS A 160 -16.28 -14.16 -10.90
CA LYS A 160 -15.99 -15.33 -10.05
C LYS A 160 -14.55 -15.81 -10.16
N ASP A 161 -13.94 -15.73 -11.34
CA ASP A 161 -12.55 -16.11 -11.55
C ASP A 161 -11.59 -15.24 -10.73
N ASN A 162 -12.04 -14.05 -10.32
CA ASN A 162 -11.23 -13.11 -9.55
C ASN A 162 -11.29 -13.30 -8.05
N LEU A 163 -12.30 -14.01 -7.52
CA LEU A 163 -12.29 -14.43 -6.12
C LEU A 163 -11.10 -15.33 -5.82
N LEU A 164 -10.59 -16.06 -6.81
CA LEU A 164 -9.36 -16.86 -6.69
C LEU A 164 -8.13 -15.98 -6.40
N HIS A 165 -8.14 -14.70 -6.79
CA HIS A 165 -7.05 -13.77 -6.48
C HIS A 165 -7.03 -13.29 -5.02
N LEU A 166 -8.10 -13.53 -4.25
CA LEU A 166 -8.05 -13.36 -2.78
C LEU A 166 -7.05 -14.33 -2.16
N ILE A 167 -6.90 -15.53 -2.74
CA ILE A 167 -5.85 -16.49 -2.37
C ILE A 167 -4.63 -16.22 -3.24
N ASN A 168 -3.86 -15.21 -2.85
CA ASN A 168 -2.59 -14.87 -3.47
C ASN A 168 -1.41 -15.22 -2.53
N PRO A 169 -0.16 -15.20 -3.01
CA PRO A 169 1.02 -15.50 -2.19
C PRO A 169 1.10 -14.68 -0.89
N ASN A 170 0.61 -13.44 -0.85
CA ASN A 170 0.63 -12.59 0.33
C ASN A 170 -0.42 -13.01 1.35
N THR A 171 -1.64 -13.34 0.90
CA THR A 171 -2.68 -13.92 1.75
C THR A 171 -2.22 -15.24 2.34
N LEU A 172 -1.57 -16.10 1.53
CA LEU A 172 -1.01 -17.37 1.99
C LEU A 172 0.11 -17.16 3.02
N ALA A 173 1.01 -16.20 2.79
CA ALA A 173 2.05 -15.83 3.75
C ALA A 173 1.46 -15.32 5.06
N PHE A 174 0.41 -14.49 5.01
CA PHE A 174 -0.30 -14.02 6.20
C PHE A 174 -0.96 -15.18 6.95
N LEU A 175 -1.70 -16.05 6.25
CA LEU A 175 -2.32 -17.23 6.86
C LEU A 175 -1.28 -18.16 7.48
N GLY A 176 -0.13 -18.34 6.83
CA GLY A 176 1.02 -19.03 7.38
C GLY A 176 1.54 -18.36 8.66
N GLY A 177 1.65 -17.03 8.67
CA GLY A 177 2.01 -16.25 9.85
C GLY A 177 1.02 -16.43 11.00
N ILE A 178 -0.29 -16.30 10.76
CA ILE A 178 -1.35 -16.55 11.75
C ILE A 178 -1.29 -17.99 12.27
N THR A 179 -1.06 -18.96 11.39
CA THR A 179 -0.91 -20.36 11.78
C THR A 179 0.30 -20.53 12.70
N MET A 180 1.45 -19.93 12.35
CA MET A 180 2.64 -19.96 13.20
C MET A 180 2.37 -19.34 14.57
N ILE A 181 1.68 -18.19 14.63
CA ILE A 181 1.29 -17.53 15.89
C ILE A 181 0.43 -18.45 16.73
N PHE A 182 -0.59 -19.07 16.14
CA PHE A 182 -1.45 -20.03 16.83
C PHE A 182 -0.65 -21.20 17.38
N LEU A 183 0.27 -21.77 16.59
CA LEU A 183 1.10 -22.89 17.03
C LEU A 183 2.05 -22.49 18.16
N LYS A 184 2.67 -21.30 18.09
CA LYS A 184 3.52 -20.77 19.16
C LYS A 184 2.74 -20.55 20.45
N PHE A 185 1.53 -20.01 20.36
CA PHE A 185 0.70 -19.71 21.53
C PHE A 185 0.11 -20.98 22.18
N GLN A 186 -0.49 -21.87 21.38
CA GLN A 186 -1.21 -23.04 21.88
C GLN A 186 -0.27 -24.19 22.27
N PHE A 187 0.74 -24.47 21.44
CA PHE A 187 1.61 -25.63 21.61
C PHE A 187 3.02 -25.27 22.11
N LYS A 188 3.30 -23.97 22.33
CA LYS A 188 4.62 -23.47 22.76
C LYS A 188 5.77 -24.00 21.88
N ILE A 189 5.51 -24.19 20.58
CA ILE A 189 6.51 -24.80 19.66
C ILE A 189 7.82 -24.03 19.65
N GLU A 190 7.79 -22.72 19.92
CA GLU A 190 8.96 -21.84 19.98
C GLU A 190 10.00 -22.26 21.03
N THR A 191 9.59 -22.99 22.08
CA THR A 191 10.54 -23.50 23.09
C THR A 191 11.22 -24.80 22.67
N THR A 192 10.74 -25.45 21.60
CA THR A 192 11.27 -26.75 21.14
C THR A 192 12.56 -26.57 20.35
N TYR A 193 13.59 -27.37 20.66
CA TYR A 193 14.89 -27.32 19.98
C TYR A 193 14.76 -27.51 18.45
N ALA A 194 13.96 -28.47 18.00
CA ALA A 194 13.73 -28.74 16.59
C ALA A 194 13.13 -27.53 15.85
N PHE A 195 12.13 -26.86 16.44
CA PHE A 195 11.56 -25.66 15.85
C PHE A 195 12.59 -24.54 15.75
N LYS A 196 13.36 -24.28 16.82
CA LYS A 196 14.40 -23.23 16.82
C LYS A 196 15.42 -23.44 15.71
N GLN A 197 15.90 -24.67 15.52
CA GLN A 197 16.88 -25.02 14.47
C GLN A 197 16.30 -24.85 13.06
N ILE A 198 15.09 -25.38 12.81
CA ILE A 198 14.46 -25.29 11.48
C ILE A 198 14.10 -23.83 11.17
N TRP A 199 13.55 -23.12 12.15
CA TRP A 199 13.15 -21.73 12.01
C TRP A 199 14.35 -20.81 11.82
N SER A 200 15.45 -21.00 12.54
CA SER A 200 16.64 -20.14 12.40
C SER A 200 17.22 -20.22 10.98
N VAL A 201 17.37 -21.43 10.43
CA VAL A 201 17.87 -21.62 9.05
C VAL A 201 16.93 -20.99 8.03
N PHE A 202 15.61 -21.21 8.17
CA PHE A 202 14.62 -20.61 7.30
C PHE A 202 14.64 -19.08 7.39
N TYR A 203 14.66 -18.54 8.61
CA TYR A 203 14.64 -17.10 8.85
C TYR A 203 15.90 -16.43 8.31
N GLU A 204 17.10 -16.97 8.56
CA GLU A 204 18.35 -16.41 8.02
C GLU A 204 18.35 -16.38 6.48
N ALA A 205 17.85 -17.43 5.83
CA ALA A 205 17.78 -17.49 4.37
C ALA A 205 16.77 -16.50 3.78
N PHE A 206 15.56 -16.43 4.33
CA PHE A 206 14.45 -15.74 3.69
C PHE A 206 14.16 -14.35 4.25
N ASN A 207 14.63 -14.01 5.46
CA ASN A 207 14.40 -12.69 6.03
C ASN A 207 15.10 -11.59 5.22
N GLY A 208 16.37 -11.82 4.85
CA GLY A 208 17.11 -10.91 3.98
C GLY A 208 16.42 -10.74 2.62
N LEU A 209 16.01 -11.86 2.01
CA LEU A 209 15.25 -11.85 0.76
C LEU A 209 13.94 -11.07 0.90
N GLY A 210 13.20 -11.25 1.99
CA GLY A 210 11.97 -10.54 2.28
C GLY A 210 12.18 -9.04 2.39
N HIS A 211 13.17 -8.60 3.16
CA HIS A 211 13.46 -7.18 3.32
C HIS A 211 13.91 -6.49 2.03
N THR A 212 14.35 -7.21 0.99
CA THR A 212 14.58 -6.60 -0.32
C THR A 212 13.31 -5.99 -0.93
N THR A 213 12.10 -6.44 -0.54
CA THR A 213 10.83 -5.80 -0.92
C THR A 213 10.85 -4.31 -0.66
N ILE A 214 11.42 -3.87 0.46
CA ILE A 214 11.44 -2.47 0.88
C ILE A 214 12.19 -1.61 -0.15
N TYR A 215 13.38 -2.07 -0.55
CA TYR A 215 14.24 -1.34 -1.48
C TYR A 215 13.76 -1.48 -2.93
N LEU A 216 13.39 -2.69 -3.35
CA LEU A 216 12.88 -2.95 -4.70
C LEU A 216 11.59 -2.17 -4.97
N SER A 217 10.75 -1.97 -3.95
CA SER A 217 9.53 -1.16 -4.08
C SER A 217 9.80 0.29 -4.45
N MET A 218 10.81 0.91 -3.82
CA MET A 218 11.21 2.28 -4.13
C MET A 218 11.83 2.39 -5.52
N VAL A 219 12.72 1.45 -5.88
CA VAL A 219 13.30 1.36 -7.24
C VAL A 219 12.20 1.18 -8.29
N PHE A 220 11.20 0.32 -8.02
CA PHE A 220 10.05 0.11 -8.88
C PHE A 220 9.26 1.40 -9.10
N ILE A 221 8.97 2.16 -8.04
CA ILE A 221 8.28 3.46 -8.16
C ILE A 221 9.10 4.40 -9.06
N GLY A 222 10.40 4.51 -8.83
CA GLY A 222 11.32 5.28 -9.67
C GLY A 222 11.25 4.93 -11.15
N LEU A 223 11.27 3.63 -11.45
CA LEU A 223 11.20 3.11 -12.81
C LEU A 223 9.86 3.43 -13.50
N ILE A 224 8.75 3.40 -12.75
CA ILE A 224 7.45 3.86 -13.27
C ILE A 224 7.51 5.35 -13.61
N LEU A 225 8.10 6.17 -12.73
CA LEU A 225 8.22 7.61 -12.95
C LEU A 225 9.10 7.95 -14.17
N SER A 226 10.13 7.15 -14.49
CA SER A 226 11.01 7.42 -15.64
C SER A 226 10.36 7.23 -17.00
N GLY A 227 9.33 6.37 -17.08
CA GLY A 227 8.63 6.07 -18.33
C GLY A 227 7.64 7.15 -18.76
N ILE A 228 7.40 8.15 -17.92
CA ILE A 228 6.38 9.18 -18.18
C ILE A 228 6.98 10.30 -19.02
N LYS A 229 6.39 10.54 -20.19
CA LYS A 229 6.72 11.67 -21.07
C LYS A 229 5.78 12.82 -20.73
N ILE A 230 6.31 13.96 -20.26
CA ILE A 230 5.54 15.21 -20.14
C ILE A 230 5.67 15.90 -21.50
N THR A 231 4.70 15.66 -22.38
CA THR A 231 4.78 16.10 -23.79
C THR A 231 4.15 17.46 -24.04
N ASP A 232 3.16 17.93 -23.27
CA ASP A 232 2.48 19.21 -23.57
C ASP A 232 1.89 19.96 -22.36
N PHE A 233 1.98 21.30 -22.40
CA PHE A 233 1.43 22.22 -21.38
C PHE A 233 -0.12 22.27 -21.41
N ASN A 234 -0.75 22.03 -22.56
CA ASN A 234 -2.21 21.98 -22.71
C ASN A 234 -2.84 20.73 -22.05
N GLU A 235 -2.06 19.66 -21.87
CA GLU A 235 -2.51 18.52 -21.05
C GLU A 235 -2.58 18.87 -19.55
N ILE A 236 -1.90 19.92 -19.09
CA ILE A 236 -1.88 20.29 -17.65
C ILE A 236 -3.27 20.72 -17.17
N VAL A 237 -4.08 21.36 -18.04
CA VAL A 237 -5.44 21.80 -17.70
C VAL A 237 -6.43 20.63 -17.65
N SER A 238 -6.32 19.66 -18.56
CA SER A 238 -7.09 18.40 -18.43
C SER A 238 -6.62 17.61 -17.22
N LYS A 239 -5.34 17.75 -16.83
CA LYS A 239 -4.75 17.15 -15.64
C LYS A 239 -5.11 17.82 -14.31
N LEU A 240 -5.70 19.01 -14.33
CA LEU A 240 -6.15 19.70 -13.11
C LEU A 240 -7.15 18.83 -12.32
N LYS A 241 -7.95 18.02 -13.01
CA LYS A 241 -8.88 17.07 -12.38
C LYS A 241 -8.15 15.96 -11.62
N TYR A 242 -7.07 15.40 -12.18
CA TYR A 242 -6.23 14.40 -11.50
C TYR A 242 -5.56 15.00 -10.26
N PHE A 243 -5.11 16.26 -10.35
CA PHE A 243 -4.51 16.97 -9.24
C PHE A 243 -5.49 17.14 -8.09
N VAL A 244 -6.69 17.67 -8.39
CA VAL A 244 -7.74 17.89 -7.39
C VAL A 244 -8.15 16.58 -6.71
N LEU A 245 -8.37 15.51 -7.49
CA LEU A 245 -8.75 14.20 -6.93
C LEU A 245 -7.63 13.55 -6.11
N SER A 246 -6.39 13.67 -6.57
CA SER A 246 -5.22 13.16 -5.82
C SER A 246 -5.04 13.91 -4.50
N LEU A 247 -5.16 15.24 -4.51
CA LEU A 247 -5.04 16.06 -3.31
C LEU A 247 -6.15 15.72 -2.31
N PHE A 248 -7.38 15.52 -2.79
CA PHE A 248 -8.47 15.09 -1.94
C PHE A 248 -8.23 13.72 -1.32
N LYS A 249 -7.74 12.75 -2.07
CA LYS A 249 -7.36 11.45 -1.51
C LYS A 249 -6.32 11.63 -0.39
N LEU A 250 -5.23 12.33 -0.70
CA LEU A 250 -4.06 12.45 0.17
C LEU A 250 -4.31 13.25 1.44
N LEU A 251 -5.32 14.12 1.44
CA LEU A 251 -5.65 14.96 2.58
C LEU A 251 -7.00 14.57 3.20
N ILE A 252 -8.12 14.63 2.47
CA ILE A 252 -9.45 14.48 3.07
C ILE A 252 -9.61 13.13 3.77
N VAL A 253 -9.18 12.04 3.14
CA VAL A 253 -9.37 10.70 3.71
C VAL A 253 -8.58 10.52 5.02
N PRO A 254 -7.26 10.78 5.08
CA PRO A 254 -6.52 10.69 6.35
C PRO A 254 -6.99 11.74 7.37
N PHE A 255 -7.38 12.96 6.96
CA PHE A 255 -7.95 13.95 7.89
C PHE A 255 -9.29 13.51 8.48
N ALA A 256 -10.16 12.88 7.68
CA ALA A 256 -11.41 12.31 8.16
C ALA A 256 -11.16 11.22 9.20
N ALA A 257 -10.15 10.38 8.97
CA ALA A 257 -9.72 9.38 9.94
C ALA A 257 -9.16 10.01 11.22
N MET A 258 -8.30 11.02 11.12
CA MET A 258 -7.79 11.76 12.27
C MET A 258 -8.90 12.42 13.09
N LEU A 259 -9.86 13.06 12.42
CA LEU A 259 -11.00 13.70 13.09
C LEU A 259 -11.84 12.66 13.83
N PHE A 260 -12.15 11.54 13.17
CA PHE A 260 -12.86 10.42 13.80
C PHE A 260 -12.14 9.95 15.07
N PHE A 261 -10.84 9.66 14.99
CA PHE A 261 -10.08 9.18 16.14
C PHE A 261 -9.97 10.22 17.27
N THR A 262 -9.88 11.51 16.92
CA THR A 262 -9.88 12.61 17.88
C THR A 262 -11.20 12.70 18.64
N VAL A 263 -12.34 12.56 17.93
CA VAL A 263 -13.67 12.56 18.54
C VAL A 263 -13.87 11.35 19.46
N THR A 264 -13.29 10.20 19.12
CA THR A 264 -13.35 9.00 19.97
C THR A 264 -12.41 9.03 21.19
N LYS A 265 -11.72 10.16 21.47
CA LYS A 265 -10.96 10.44 22.71
C LYS A 265 -10.20 9.25 23.32
N GLY A 266 -9.24 8.69 22.57
CA GLY A 266 -8.30 7.70 23.11
C GLY A 266 -8.87 6.31 23.35
N VAL A 267 -10.08 6.00 22.86
CA VAL A 267 -10.65 4.64 22.89
C VAL A 267 -9.74 3.60 22.21
N PHE A 268 -8.99 4.02 21.19
CA PHE A 268 -8.09 3.15 20.44
C PHE A 268 -6.63 3.46 20.76
N ASN A 269 -5.80 2.43 20.74
CA ASN A 269 -4.36 2.55 20.92
C ASN A 269 -3.77 3.56 19.90
N SER A 270 -2.90 4.46 20.37
CA SER A 270 -2.33 5.53 19.53
C SER A 270 -1.57 5.00 18.31
N PHE A 271 -1.00 3.79 18.41
CA PHE A 271 -0.32 3.14 17.31
C PHE A 271 -1.31 2.67 16.22
N VAL A 272 -2.50 2.20 16.58
CA VAL A 272 -3.58 1.87 15.62
C VAL A 272 -3.94 3.09 14.79
N VAL A 273 -4.15 4.22 15.46
CA VAL A 273 -4.47 5.51 14.81
C VAL A 273 -3.37 5.88 13.81
N LYS A 274 -2.11 5.85 14.24
CA LYS A 274 -0.95 6.17 13.38
C LYS A 274 -0.89 5.27 12.15
N ILE A 275 -1.02 3.95 12.31
CA ILE A 275 -0.94 3.02 11.18
C ILE A 275 -2.10 3.23 10.20
N VAL A 276 -3.35 3.35 10.68
CA VAL A 276 -4.51 3.57 9.81
C VAL A 276 -4.39 4.87 9.04
N VAL A 277 -4.08 5.98 9.72
CA VAL A 277 -3.98 7.30 9.07
C VAL A 277 -2.84 7.33 8.05
N LEU A 278 -1.65 6.79 8.38
CA LEU A 278 -0.53 6.75 7.45
C LEU A 278 -0.82 5.88 6.22
N GLN A 279 -1.48 4.72 6.40
CA GLN A 279 -1.87 3.88 5.27
C GLN A 279 -2.87 4.58 4.34
N LEU A 280 -3.81 5.34 4.90
CA LEU A 280 -4.78 6.13 4.12
C LEU A 280 -4.16 7.33 3.42
N ALA A 281 -3.07 7.90 3.98
CA ALA A 281 -2.33 9.00 3.39
C ALA A 281 -1.44 8.58 2.20
N MET A 282 -1.35 7.28 1.90
CA MET A 282 -0.55 6.79 0.79
C MET A 282 -1.12 7.24 -0.58
N PRO A 283 -0.25 7.51 -1.57
CA PRO A 283 -0.68 7.83 -2.94
C PRO A 283 -1.43 6.68 -3.60
N ALA A 284 -1.98 6.90 -4.79
CA ALA A 284 -2.71 5.86 -5.52
C ALA A 284 -1.87 4.60 -5.76
N SER A 285 -2.49 3.44 -5.57
CA SER A 285 -1.83 2.14 -5.73
C SER A 285 -1.42 1.92 -7.18
N THR A 286 -0.20 1.42 -7.39
CA THR A 286 0.31 0.99 -8.70
C THR A 286 -0.44 -0.22 -9.26
N ILE A 287 -1.12 -0.99 -8.40
CA ILE A 287 -1.95 -2.13 -8.83
C ILE A 287 -3.18 -1.63 -9.63
N VAL A 288 -3.66 -0.42 -9.35
CA VAL A 288 -4.82 0.16 -10.06
C VAL A 288 -4.54 0.32 -11.56
N SER A 289 -3.33 0.71 -11.97
CA SER A 289 -3.00 0.80 -13.40
C SER A 289 -2.84 -0.56 -14.06
N ALA A 290 -2.27 -1.55 -13.35
CA ALA A 290 -2.19 -2.92 -13.86
C ALA A 290 -3.59 -3.52 -14.08
N LEU A 291 -4.50 -3.34 -13.14
CA LEU A 291 -5.90 -3.78 -13.28
C LEU A 291 -6.62 -2.98 -14.37
N ALA A 292 -6.40 -1.68 -14.46
CA ALA A 292 -6.99 -0.87 -15.52
C ALA A 292 -6.60 -1.39 -16.92
N LEU A 293 -5.34 -1.78 -17.11
CA LEU A 293 -4.88 -2.39 -18.35
C LEU A 293 -5.51 -3.77 -18.59
N GLN A 294 -5.56 -4.63 -17.58
CA GLN A 294 -6.11 -5.99 -17.68
C GLN A 294 -7.62 -6.00 -18.03
N TYR A 295 -8.36 -5.01 -17.53
CA TYR A 295 -9.80 -4.86 -17.70
C TYR A 295 -10.17 -3.81 -18.75
N ASP A 296 -9.25 -3.45 -19.66
CA ASP A 296 -9.49 -2.46 -20.72
C ASP A 296 -10.22 -1.20 -20.22
N SER A 297 -9.85 -0.75 -19.02
CA SER A 297 -10.32 0.50 -18.40
C SER A 297 -9.41 1.67 -18.79
N ASP A 298 -9.65 2.85 -18.25
CA ASP A 298 -8.87 4.05 -18.57
C ASP A 298 -7.46 3.98 -17.94
N TYR A 299 -6.54 3.28 -18.62
CA TYR A 299 -5.16 3.06 -18.19
C TYR A 299 -4.38 4.37 -18.04
N ASN A 300 -4.61 5.34 -18.93
CA ASN A 300 -3.94 6.64 -18.89
C ASN A 300 -4.35 7.41 -17.63
N ALA A 301 -5.65 7.46 -17.32
CA ALA A 301 -6.12 8.06 -16.07
C ALA A 301 -5.52 7.37 -14.83
N ALA A 302 -5.36 6.04 -14.89
CA ALA A 302 -4.79 5.27 -13.79
C ALA A 302 -3.31 5.61 -13.57
N THR A 303 -2.50 5.69 -14.64
CA THR A 303 -1.07 6.02 -14.53
C THR A 303 -0.85 7.48 -14.17
N GLU A 304 -1.61 8.41 -14.73
CA GLU A 304 -1.52 9.85 -14.40
C GLU A 304 -1.88 10.14 -12.94
N GLY A 305 -2.96 9.55 -12.42
CA GLY A 305 -3.32 9.74 -11.01
C GLY A 305 -2.31 9.13 -10.03
N ILE A 306 -1.68 7.99 -10.37
CA ILE A 306 -0.56 7.44 -9.59
C ILE A 306 0.61 8.43 -9.57
N PHE A 307 1.00 8.95 -10.73
CA PHE A 307 2.09 9.92 -10.84
C PHE A 307 1.84 11.17 -10.00
N VAL A 308 0.69 11.82 -10.22
CA VAL A 308 0.34 13.07 -9.54
C VAL A 308 0.24 12.86 -8.03
N SER A 309 -0.44 11.80 -7.59
CA SER A 309 -0.52 11.50 -6.15
C SER A 309 0.84 11.15 -5.55
N THR A 310 1.72 10.45 -6.28
CA THR A 310 3.08 10.13 -5.80
C THR A 310 3.91 11.40 -5.61
N ILE A 311 3.87 12.34 -6.55
CA ILE A 311 4.57 13.63 -6.40
C ILE A 311 3.98 14.43 -5.24
N LEU A 312 2.65 14.51 -5.15
CA LEU A 312 1.98 15.20 -4.05
C LEU A 312 2.26 14.56 -2.68
N SER A 313 2.50 13.25 -2.64
CA SER A 313 2.85 12.52 -1.40
C SER A 313 4.15 13.00 -0.77
N ILE A 314 5.09 13.54 -1.56
CA ILE A 314 6.36 14.10 -1.06
C ILE A 314 6.10 15.23 -0.06
N PHE A 315 5.04 16.02 -0.26
CA PHE A 315 4.67 17.12 0.62
C PHE A 315 3.57 16.73 1.62
N THR A 316 2.59 15.95 1.16
CA THR A 316 1.42 15.60 2.00
C THR A 316 1.75 14.57 3.07
N LEU A 317 2.63 13.59 2.82
CA LEU A 317 3.04 12.62 3.85
C LEU A 317 3.76 13.27 5.04
N PRO A 318 4.81 14.10 4.86
CA PRO A 318 5.43 14.76 6.01
C PRO A 318 4.45 15.66 6.77
N LEU A 319 3.50 16.30 6.08
CA LEU A 319 2.42 17.05 6.75
C LEU A 319 1.54 16.15 7.62
N ILE A 320 1.05 15.02 7.10
CA ILE A 320 0.22 14.09 7.86
C ILE A 320 1.01 13.51 9.04
N VAL A 321 2.28 13.17 8.85
CA VAL A 321 3.11 12.66 9.94
C VAL A 321 3.33 13.73 11.00
N TYR A 322 3.58 14.98 10.62
CA TYR A 322 3.70 16.11 11.55
C TYR A 322 2.44 16.29 12.40
N LEU A 323 1.26 16.14 11.80
CA LEU A 323 -0.02 16.25 12.50
C LEU A 323 -0.33 15.06 13.42
N LEU A 324 0.33 13.91 13.23
CA LEU A 324 0.22 12.71 14.06
C LEU A 324 1.27 12.66 15.20
N GLY A 325 2.29 13.52 15.15
CA GLY A 325 3.35 13.65 16.15
C GLY A 325 2.93 14.50 17.32
#